data_AF-R3U9I3-F1
#
_entry.id   AF-R3U9I3-F1
#
_cell.length_a   1.000
_cell.length_b   1.000
_cell.length_c   1.000
_cell.angle_alpha   90.00
_cell.angle_beta   90.00
_cell.angle_gamma   90.00
#
_symmetry.space_group_name_H-M   'P 1'
#
loop_
_entity.id
_entity.type
_entity.pdbx_description
1 polymer ?
#
loop_
_entity_poly.entity_id
_entity_poly.type
_entity_poly.pdbx_seq_one_letter_code
_entity_poly.pdbx_strand_id
1 'polypeptide(L)'
;MKRLVLVLLLVGVSLTAIGCNSSKNNEEKLATSSSVEQTTENTSVKKDKKMKEIQEDLEEKAVEINQYSEILSFTREKGIDYDYFELDFVISNKTNEVLESSLVLKGNVDGEKKETLHYDVSKGRLVESSYSNTDINALAEVLKSLDYSDKDIVDFAQWYYQKNK
;
A
#
# COMPACT_ATOMS: atom_id res chain seq x y z
N MET A 1 -1.32 -33.67 9.74
CA MET A 1 -0.74 -34.05 8.43
C MET A 1 -1.18 -33.04 7.39
N LYS A 2 -0.20 -32.34 6.78
CA LYS A 2 -0.11 -31.87 5.39
C LYS A 2 0.91 -30.72 5.37
N ARG A 3 2.13 -31.01 4.93
CA ARG A 3 3.16 -30.01 4.62
C ARG A 3 2.92 -29.60 3.17
N LEU A 4 2.62 -28.32 2.93
CA LEU A 4 2.59 -27.77 1.58
C LEU A 4 4.01 -27.26 1.27
N VAL A 5 4.66 -27.93 0.33
CA VAL A 5 5.95 -27.53 -0.23
C VAL A 5 5.64 -26.46 -1.27
N LEU A 6 6.01 -25.21 -0.99
CA LEU A 6 5.95 -24.13 -1.97
C LEU A 6 7.23 -24.19 -2.81
N VAL A 7 7.11 -24.66 -4.05
CA VAL A 7 8.18 -24.63 -5.04
C VAL A 7 8.25 -23.20 -5.58
N LEU A 8 9.27 -22.44 -5.18
CA LEU A 8 9.61 -21.16 -5.80
C LEU A 8 10.09 -21.44 -7.23
N LEU A 9 9.29 -21.04 -8.22
CA LEU A 9 9.64 -21.08 -9.63
C LEU A 9 10.13 -19.68 -10.03
N LEU A 10 11.43 -19.44 -9.86
CA LEU A 10 12.11 -18.23 -10.35
C LEU A 10 12.18 -18.29 -11.88
N VAL A 11 11.24 -17.62 -12.56
CA VAL A 11 11.34 -17.34 -13.99
C VAL A 11 12.16 -16.07 -14.17
N GLY A 12 13.45 -16.25 -14.43
CA GLY A 12 14.34 -15.16 -14.82
C GLY A 12 13.97 -14.62 -16.20
N VAL A 13 13.59 -13.35 -16.26
CA VAL A 13 13.40 -12.62 -17.52
C VAL A 13 14.67 -11.81 -17.81
N SER A 14 15.47 -12.27 -18.77
CA SER A 14 16.58 -11.52 -19.33
C SER A 14 16.08 -10.63 -20.48
N LEU A 15 15.85 -9.36 -20.19
CA LEU A 15 15.64 -8.34 -21.22
C LEU A 15 17.00 -7.90 -21.77
N THR A 16 17.31 -8.34 -22.99
CA THR A 16 18.37 -7.75 -23.80
C THR A 16 17.76 -6.66 -24.68
N ALA A 17 18.15 -5.42 -24.45
CA ALA A 17 17.93 -4.32 -25.38
C ALA A 17 19.31 -3.79 -25.80
N ILE A 18 19.79 -4.27 -26.95
CA ILE A 18 20.90 -3.68 -27.68
C ILE A 18 20.33 -2.49 -28.45
N GLY A 19 20.80 -1.29 -28.12
CA GLY A 19 20.52 -0.07 -28.86
C GLY A 19 21.32 0.04 -30.16
N CYS A 20 20.68 0.63 -31.18
CA CYS A 20 21.22 1.32 -32.35
C CYS A 20 19.99 1.76 -33.19
N ASN A 21 19.88 2.89 -33.87
CA ASN A 21 20.82 3.90 -34.34
C ASN A 21 20.02 5.16 -34.76
N SER A 22 20.72 6.29 -34.91
CA SER A 22 20.23 7.63 -35.29
C SER A 22 19.60 7.76 -36.68
N SER A 23 18.72 8.76 -36.85
CA SER A 23 18.87 9.80 -37.90
C SER A 23 17.92 10.99 -37.67
N LYS A 24 18.48 12.20 -37.77
CA LYS A 24 17.77 13.49 -37.90
C LYS A 24 17.23 13.64 -39.32
N ASN A 25 16.07 14.27 -39.52
CA ASN A 25 15.88 15.42 -40.41
C ASN A 25 14.46 16.02 -40.33
N ASN A 26 14.41 17.29 -40.76
CA ASN A 26 13.47 18.37 -40.43
C ASN A 26 12.14 18.41 -41.23
N GLU A 27 11.33 19.41 -40.82
CA GLU A 27 10.23 20.13 -41.51
C GLU A 27 8.83 19.50 -41.42
N GLU A 28 7.71 20.24 -41.37
CA GLU A 28 7.31 21.56 -40.86
C GLU A 28 5.75 21.52 -40.89
N LYS A 29 5.09 22.27 -40.00
CA LYS A 29 3.67 22.71 -40.06
C LYS A 29 2.53 21.68 -39.94
N LEU A 30 1.76 21.78 -38.87
CA LEU A 30 0.41 22.39 -38.92
C LEU A 30 -0.09 22.66 -37.49
N ALA A 31 -0.41 23.92 -37.21
CA ALA A 31 -1.15 24.29 -36.01
C ALA A 31 -2.62 23.86 -36.17
N THR A 32 -3.17 23.08 -35.25
CA THR A 32 -4.60 23.06 -34.90
C THR A 32 -4.77 22.41 -33.52
N SER A 33 -5.06 23.25 -32.54
CA SER A 33 -6.15 23.11 -31.55
C SER A 33 -6.45 21.73 -30.95
N SER A 34 -6.06 21.53 -29.68
CA SER A 34 -6.84 20.91 -28.59
C SER A 34 -5.91 20.10 -27.68
N SER A 35 -5.53 20.64 -26.52
CA SER A 35 -4.81 19.85 -25.51
C SER A 35 -5.18 20.33 -24.11
N VAL A 36 -6.38 19.97 -23.68
CA VAL A 36 -6.79 20.03 -22.26
C VAL A 36 -7.18 18.65 -21.73
N GLU A 37 -7.29 17.62 -22.58
CA GLU A 37 -7.70 16.26 -22.17
C GLU A 37 -6.52 15.32 -21.79
N GLN A 38 -5.27 15.69 -22.06
CA GLN A 38 -4.13 14.77 -21.95
C GLN A 38 -3.42 14.68 -20.59
N THR A 39 -3.83 15.48 -19.59
CA THR A 39 -3.17 15.50 -18.27
C THR A 39 -3.77 14.53 -17.25
N THR A 40 -5.05 14.21 -17.37
CA THR A 40 -5.79 13.42 -16.37
C THR A 40 -5.51 11.92 -16.50
N GLU A 41 -5.45 11.42 -17.73
CA GLU A 41 -5.18 10.01 -18.03
C GLU A 41 -3.77 9.59 -17.57
N ASN A 42 -2.80 10.47 -17.76
CA ASN A 42 -1.41 10.24 -17.38
C ASN A 42 -1.22 10.20 -15.84
N THR A 43 -2.10 10.85 -15.07
CA THR A 43 -2.01 10.87 -13.61
C THR A 43 -2.62 9.62 -12.98
N SER A 44 -3.76 9.14 -13.51
CA SER A 44 -4.41 7.93 -13.03
C SER A 44 -3.55 6.68 -13.26
N VAL A 45 -2.99 6.53 -14.45
CA VAL A 45 -2.11 5.40 -14.79
C VAL A 45 -0.86 5.36 -13.92
N LYS A 46 -0.26 6.53 -13.63
CA LYS A 46 0.88 6.63 -12.71
C LYS A 46 0.52 6.26 -11.27
N LYS A 47 -0.66 6.66 -10.79
CA LYS A 47 -1.15 6.28 -9.46
C LYS A 47 -1.36 4.76 -9.39
N ASP A 48 -2.06 4.18 -10.36
CA ASP A 48 -2.30 2.72 -10.40
C ASP A 48 -0.99 1.93 -10.43
N LYS A 49 0.01 2.39 -11.19
CA LYS A 49 1.34 1.77 -11.20
C LYS A 49 2.00 1.83 -9.81
N LYS A 50 2.05 3.02 -9.18
CA LYS A 50 2.61 3.19 -7.83
C LYS A 50 1.93 2.27 -6.81
N MET A 51 0.59 2.16 -6.86
CA MET A 51 -0.14 1.36 -5.88
C MET A 51 0.09 -0.15 -6.04
N LYS A 52 0.28 -0.62 -7.29
CA LYS A 52 0.71 -1.99 -7.55
C LYS A 52 2.11 -2.28 -7.03
N GLU A 53 3.04 -1.34 -7.23
CA GLU A 53 4.40 -1.44 -6.67
C GLU A 53 4.36 -1.53 -5.13
N ILE A 54 3.50 -0.75 -4.47
CA ILE A 54 3.27 -0.84 -3.02
C ILE A 54 2.72 -2.22 -2.63
N GLN A 55 1.73 -2.73 -3.37
CA GLN A 55 1.16 -4.05 -3.09
C GLN A 55 2.22 -5.15 -3.16
N GLU A 56 3.00 -5.20 -4.25
CA GLU A 56 4.05 -6.19 -4.46
C GLU A 56 5.12 -6.12 -3.35
N ASP A 57 5.56 -4.92 -2.98
CA ASP A 57 6.55 -4.73 -1.92
C ASP A 57 6.02 -5.08 -0.51
N LEU A 58 4.74 -4.82 -0.22
CA LEU A 58 4.10 -5.29 1.02
C LEU A 58 4.06 -6.82 1.09
N GLU A 59 3.73 -7.50 0.00
CA GLU A 59 3.76 -8.95 -0.10
C GLU A 59 5.18 -9.51 0.08
N GLU A 60 6.20 -8.89 -0.52
CA GLU A 60 7.62 -9.24 -0.31
C GLU A 60 8.06 -9.06 1.15
N LYS A 61 7.50 -8.06 1.85
CA LYS A 61 7.68 -7.81 3.29
C LYS A 61 6.83 -8.71 4.18
N ALA A 62 6.21 -9.75 3.62
CA ALA A 62 5.35 -10.72 4.29
C ALA A 62 4.14 -10.09 5.01
N VAL A 63 3.63 -8.97 4.45
CA VAL A 63 2.37 -8.38 4.87
C VAL A 63 1.25 -9.00 4.04
N GLU A 64 0.35 -9.71 4.71
CA GLU A 64 -0.88 -10.22 4.12
C GLU A 64 -1.93 -9.11 4.10
N ILE A 65 -2.59 -8.92 2.96
CA ILE A 65 -3.64 -7.92 2.76
C ILE A 65 -4.97 -8.63 2.60
N ASN A 66 -5.89 -8.44 3.55
CA ASN A 66 -7.19 -9.09 3.56
C ASN A 66 -8.32 -8.05 3.58
N GLN A 67 -9.34 -8.22 2.75
CA GLN A 67 -10.51 -7.34 2.72
C GLN A 67 -11.76 -8.07 3.22
N TYR A 68 -12.40 -7.54 4.26
CA TYR A 68 -13.63 -8.05 4.86
C TYR A 68 -14.70 -6.95 4.93
N SER A 69 -15.65 -6.98 3.99
CA SER A 69 -16.72 -5.98 3.89
C SER A 69 -16.20 -4.55 3.75
N GLU A 70 -16.12 -3.79 4.84
CA GLU A 70 -15.67 -2.39 4.90
C GLU A 70 -14.30 -2.26 5.59
N ILE A 71 -13.67 -3.39 5.92
CA ILE A 71 -12.38 -3.44 6.60
C ILE A 71 -11.33 -3.95 5.62
N LEU A 72 -10.21 -3.25 5.54
CA LEU A 72 -8.99 -3.74 4.90
C LEU A 72 -7.92 -3.93 5.98
N SER A 73 -7.39 -5.13 6.10
CA SER A 73 -6.48 -5.55 7.17
C SER A 73 -5.11 -5.87 6.60
N PHE A 74 -4.07 -5.26 7.17
CA PHE A 74 -2.67 -5.55 6.88
C PHE A 74 -2.08 -6.32 8.06
N THR A 75 -1.71 -7.58 7.82
CA THR A 75 -1.24 -8.48 8.88
C THR A 75 0.14 -8.99 8.56
N ARG A 76 1.07 -8.87 9.51
CA ARG A 76 2.38 -9.51 9.44
C ARG A 76 2.56 -10.41 10.65
N GLU A 77 2.47 -11.73 10.44
CA GLU A 77 2.56 -12.69 11.55
C GLU A 77 4.00 -13.08 11.94
N LYS A 78 4.96 -12.98 11.02
CA LYS A 78 6.29 -13.58 11.18
C LYS A 78 7.39 -12.75 10.53
N GLY A 79 8.16 -12.04 11.34
CA GLY A 79 9.47 -11.50 10.98
C GLY A 79 10.52 -11.99 11.97
N ILE A 80 11.72 -12.34 11.50
CA ILE A 80 12.87 -12.59 12.40
C ILE A 80 13.33 -11.26 13.03
N ASP A 81 13.11 -10.15 12.32
CA ASP A 81 13.59 -8.81 12.67
C ASP A 81 12.46 -7.82 12.98
N TYR A 82 11.19 -8.24 12.92
CA TYR A 82 10.05 -7.33 12.98
C TYR A 82 8.91 -7.81 13.88
N ASP A 83 8.37 -6.91 14.70
CA ASP A 83 7.20 -7.17 15.53
C ASP A 83 5.98 -7.53 14.68
N TYR A 84 5.21 -8.51 15.18
CA TYR A 84 3.88 -8.82 14.68
C TYR A 84 3.00 -7.56 14.75
N PHE A 85 2.24 -7.31 13.69
CA PHE A 85 1.19 -6.32 13.69
C PHE A 85 -0.01 -6.73 12.85
N GLU A 86 -1.16 -6.17 13.21
CA GLU A 86 -2.42 -6.19 12.47
C GLU A 86 -2.90 -4.73 12.42
N LEU A 87 -2.92 -4.14 11.22
CA LEU A 87 -3.29 -2.76 10.96
C LEU A 87 -4.54 -2.75 10.08
N ASP A 88 -5.66 -2.40 10.68
CA ASP A 88 -6.96 -2.37 10.01
C ASP A 88 -7.32 -0.95 9.59
N PHE A 89 -7.98 -0.85 8.44
CA PHE A 89 -8.58 0.37 7.90
C PHE A 89 -10.07 0.17 7.74
N VAL A 90 -10.86 1.02 8.38
CA VAL A 90 -12.30 1.08 8.17
C VAL A 90 -12.58 2.03 7.02
N ILE A 91 -13.22 1.54 5.97
CA ILE A 91 -13.42 2.24 4.70
C ILE A 91 -14.91 2.40 4.44
N SER A 92 -15.34 3.65 4.28
CA SER A 92 -16.72 3.99 3.95
C SER A 92 -17.12 3.39 2.60
N ASN A 93 -18.13 2.51 2.58
CA ASN A 93 -18.66 1.98 1.33
C ASN A 93 -19.31 3.05 0.42
N LYS A 94 -19.62 4.24 0.96
CA LYS A 94 -20.26 5.35 0.24
C LYS A 94 -19.24 6.26 -0.43
N THR A 95 -18.19 6.64 0.30
CA THR A 95 -17.17 7.59 -0.15
C THR A 95 -15.89 6.91 -0.63
N ASN A 96 -15.71 5.63 -0.31
CA ASN A 96 -14.47 4.86 -0.48
C ASN A 96 -13.25 5.54 0.20
N GLU A 97 -13.51 6.29 1.26
CA GLU A 97 -12.50 6.93 2.09
C GLU A 97 -12.29 6.12 3.36
N VAL A 98 -11.02 5.99 3.76
CA VAL A 98 -10.65 5.49 5.10
C VAL A 98 -11.17 6.48 6.14
N LEU A 99 -11.95 5.99 7.09
CA LEU A 99 -12.56 6.74 8.16
C LEU A 99 -11.67 6.75 9.41
N GLU A 100 -11.19 5.57 9.78
CA GLU A 100 -10.38 5.30 10.96
C GLU A 100 -9.49 4.08 10.73
N SER A 101 -8.51 3.92 11.61
CA SER A 101 -7.61 2.77 11.61
C SER A 101 -7.40 2.26 13.03
N SER A 102 -7.17 0.96 13.15
CA SER A 102 -6.75 0.33 14.41
C SER A 102 -5.49 -0.49 14.22
N LEU A 103 -4.60 -0.43 15.20
CA LEU A 103 -3.36 -1.19 15.25
C LEU A 103 -3.38 -2.13 16.45
N VAL A 104 -3.18 -3.41 16.19
CA VAL A 104 -2.92 -4.42 17.21
C VAL A 104 -1.49 -4.90 17.06
N LEU A 105 -0.74 -4.84 18.15
CA LEU A 105 0.61 -5.38 18.26
C LEU A 105 0.59 -6.64 19.10
N LYS A 106 1.56 -7.53 18.89
CA LYS A 106 1.75 -8.73 19.72
C LYS A 106 3.18 -8.76 20.20
N GLY A 107 3.38 -9.02 21.49
CA GLY A 107 4.71 -9.05 22.08
C GLY A 107 5.55 -10.18 21.48
N ASN A 108 6.79 -9.87 21.08
CA ASN A 108 7.71 -10.84 20.50
C ASN A 108 8.14 -11.95 21.47
N VAL A 109 8.05 -11.70 22.79
CA VAL A 109 8.54 -12.63 23.84
C VAL A 109 7.41 -13.46 24.45
N ASP A 110 6.30 -12.82 24.81
CA ASP A 110 5.15 -13.47 25.43
C ASP A 110 4.14 -14.00 24.39
N GLY A 111 4.15 -13.46 23.18
CA GLY A 111 3.16 -13.75 22.16
C GLY A 111 1.77 -13.23 22.52
N GLU A 112 1.63 -12.33 23.49
CA GLU A 112 0.34 -11.80 23.90
C GLU A 112 -0.03 -10.58 23.04
N LYS A 113 -1.32 -10.51 22.64
CA LYS A 113 -1.84 -9.33 21.95
C LYS A 113 -1.89 -8.18 22.96
N LYS A 114 -1.31 -7.04 22.57
CA LYS A 114 -1.41 -5.78 23.32
C LYS A 114 -2.79 -5.17 23.11
N GLU A 115 -3.11 -4.17 23.92
CA GLU A 115 -4.32 -3.35 23.74
C GLU A 115 -4.34 -2.73 22.34
N THR A 116 -5.53 -2.66 21.75
CA THR A 116 -5.75 -2.02 20.45
C THR A 116 -5.53 -0.53 20.54
N LEU A 117 -4.77 0.00 19.59
CA LEU A 117 -4.53 1.43 19.40
C LEU A 117 -5.42 1.94 18.27
N HIS A 118 -6.00 3.13 18.42
CA HIS A 118 -6.96 3.70 17.47
C HIS A 118 -6.47 5.03 16.92
N TYR A 119 -6.69 5.24 15.61
CA TYR A 119 -6.28 6.44 14.90
C TYR A 119 -7.43 6.96 14.05
N ASP A 120 -7.64 8.28 14.11
CA ASP A 120 -8.55 8.96 13.21
C ASP A 120 -7.83 9.24 11.88
N VAL A 121 -8.59 9.45 10.79
CA VAL A 121 -8.02 9.90 9.52
C VAL A 121 -8.36 11.36 9.26
N SER A 122 -7.34 12.20 9.12
CA SER A 122 -7.48 13.63 8.82
C SER A 122 -6.62 14.01 7.63
N LYS A 123 -7.25 14.53 6.56
CA LYS A 123 -6.56 14.93 5.31
C LYS A 123 -5.69 13.82 4.72
N GLY A 124 -6.15 12.57 4.80
CA GLY A 124 -5.45 11.38 4.31
C GLY A 124 -4.23 10.98 5.13
N ARG A 125 -4.13 11.47 6.38
CA ARG A 125 -3.07 11.14 7.34
C ARG A 125 -3.69 10.42 8.53
N LEU A 126 -2.94 9.50 9.13
CA LEU A 126 -3.31 8.90 10.41
C LEU A 126 -2.93 9.88 11.52
N VAL A 127 -3.87 10.18 12.41
CA VAL A 127 -3.66 11.07 13.56
C VAL A 127 -4.15 10.40 14.84
N GLU A 128 -3.61 10.82 15.97
CA GLU A 128 -4.04 10.31 17.28
C GLU A 128 -5.54 10.60 17.47
N SER A 129 -6.28 9.54 17.81
CA SER A 129 -7.68 9.67 18.22
C SER A 129 -7.80 10.38 19.57
N SER A 130 -8.78 11.26 19.70
CA SER A 130 -9.00 12.03 20.94
C SER A 130 -9.78 11.27 22.03
N TYR A 131 -10.34 10.09 21.70
CA TYR A 131 -11.31 9.38 22.54
C TYR A 131 -10.89 7.95 22.92
N SER A 132 -9.77 7.49 22.40
CA SER A 132 -9.35 6.09 22.45
C SER A 132 -7.88 5.99 22.88
N ASN A 133 -7.43 4.78 23.19
CA ASN A 133 -6.02 4.52 23.42
C ASN A 133 -5.22 4.71 22.11
N THR A 134 -4.11 5.44 22.17
CA THR A 134 -3.29 5.77 20.99
C THR A 134 -1.82 5.72 21.35
N ASP A 135 -0.97 5.33 20.40
CA ASP A 135 0.48 5.49 20.53
C ASP A 135 1.08 5.77 19.16
N ILE A 136 1.29 7.06 18.85
CA ILE A 136 1.81 7.47 17.55
C ILE A 136 3.23 6.94 17.28
N ASN A 137 4.02 6.66 18.32
CA ASN A 137 5.36 6.10 18.15
C ASN A 137 5.27 4.63 17.71
N ALA A 138 4.36 3.86 18.31
CA ALA A 138 4.09 2.49 17.90
C ALA A 138 3.63 2.41 16.43
N LEU A 139 2.74 3.32 16.01
CA LEU A 139 2.36 3.42 14.59
C LEU A 139 3.55 3.79 13.71
N ALA A 140 4.37 4.76 14.12
CA ALA A 140 5.55 5.19 13.37
C ALA A 140 6.58 4.06 13.21
N GLU A 141 6.76 3.20 14.22
CA GLU A 141 7.63 2.03 14.14
C GLU A 141 7.13 1.00 13.13
N VAL A 142 5.82 0.72 13.12
CA VAL A 142 5.21 -0.15 12.11
C VAL A 142 5.41 0.42 10.72
N LEU A 143 5.04 1.69 10.50
CA LEU A 143 5.18 2.35 9.20
C LEU A 143 6.64 2.40 8.72
N LYS A 144 7.58 2.68 9.62
CA LYS A 144 9.02 2.63 9.35
C LYS A 144 9.48 1.22 8.97
N SER A 145 8.96 0.19 9.63
CA SER A 145 9.27 -1.21 9.27
C SER A 145 8.74 -1.61 7.90
N LEU A 146 7.77 -0.87 7.37
CA LEU A 146 7.24 -1.04 6.01
C LEU A 146 7.89 -0.11 5.00
N ASP A 147 8.71 0.86 5.44
CA ASP A 147 9.28 1.93 4.61
C ASP A 147 8.22 2.78 3.88
N TYR A 148 7.11 3.05 4.56
CA TYR A 148 6.03 3.88 4.02
C TYR A 148 5.62 4.99 4.97
N SER A 149 5.15 6.12 4.40
CA SER A 149 4.47 7.12 5.19
C SER A 149 3.04 6.69 5.51
N ASP A 150 2.47 7.26 6.57
CA ASP A 150 1.07 7.10 6.93
C ASP A 150 0.13 7.38 5.74
N LYS A 151 0.44 8.41 4.97
CA LYS A 151 -0.31 8.80 3.78
C LYS A 151 -0.21 7.79 2.66
N ASP A 152 0.97 7.24 2.40
CA ASP A 152 1.12 6.24 1.34
C ASP A 152 0.27 5.01 1.64
N ILE A 153 0.26 4.58 2.90
CA ILE A 153 -0.55 3.45 3.37
C ILE A 153 -2.05 3.76 3.31
N VAL A 154 -2.50 4.95 3.72
CA VAL A 154 -3.90 5.37 3.59
C VAL A 154 -4.34 5.46 2.13
N ASP A 155 -3.53 6.08 1.26
CA ASP A 155 -3.81 6.18 -0.17
C ASP A 155 -3.91 4.79 -0.82
N PHE A 156 -3.02 3.87 -0.40
CA PHE A 156 -3.01 2.48 -0.85
C PHE A 156 -4.25 1.73 -0.37
N ALA A 157 -4.63 1.85 0.90
CA ALA A 157 -5.82 1.19 1.44
C ALA A 157 -7.10 1.61 0.69
N GLN A 158 -7.26 2.92 0.45
CA GLN A 158 -8.37 3.44 -0.35
C GLN A 158 -8.36 2.90 -1.78
N TRP A 159 -7.20 2.89 -2.43
CA TRP A 159 -7.05 2.39 -3.79
C TRP A 159 -7.37 0.89 -3.88
N TYR A 160 -6.83 0.09 -2.97
CA TYR A 160 -7.00 -1.36 -2.95
C TYR A 160 -8.47 -1.72 -2.77
N TYR A 161 -9.14 -1.06 -1.82
CA TYR A 161 -10.57 -1.23 -1.60
C TYR A 161 -11.40 -0.91 -2.85
N GLN A 162 -11.10 0.21 -3.52
CA GLN A 162 -11.82 0.60 -4.74
C GLN A 162 -11.64 -0.40 -5.89
N LYS A 163 -10.45 -1.02 -6.01
CA LYS A 163 -10.16 -2.01 -7.06
C LYS A 163 -10.78 -3.38 -6.78
N ASN A 164 -11.03 -3.71 -5.51
CA ASN A 164 -11.51 -5.03 -5.06
C ASN A 164 -12.92 -4.98 -4.47
N LYS A 165 -13.72 -3.96 -4.83
CA LYS A 165 -15.14 -3.85 -4.45
C LYS A 165 -16.04 -4.75 -5.28
#